data_AF-A0A1E1MVU3-F1
#
_entry.id   AF-A0A1E1MVU3-F1
#
_cell.length_a   1.000
_cell.length_b   1.000
_cell.length_c   1.000
_cell.angle_alpha   90.00
_cell.angle_beta   90.00
_cell.angle_gamma   90.00
#
_symmetry.space_group_name_H-M   'P 1'
#
loop_
_entity.id
_entity.type
_entity.pdbx_description
1 polymer ?
#
loop_
_entity_poly.entity_id
_entity_poly.type
_entity_poly.pdbx_seq_one_letter_code
_entity_poly.pdbx_strand_id
1 'polypeptide(L)'
;MKLLLLAFLTATTNAFTIVVCSPKDGATVQAAKEATVNQRAALGLTGPGYWNGNIQNCLNNRGESETVFAFCRNSYSGQGSTAVPGGYVICKPVFSNTPHVTTLENWSTNYSAKWEYLCAQS
;
A
#
# COMPACT_ATOMS: atom_id res chain seq x y z
N MET A 1 12.53 -27.26 -40.07
CA MET A 1 13.02 -27.03 -38.69
C MET A 1 12.12 -26.01 -38.03
N LYS A 2 11.18 -26.45 -37.18
CA LYS A 2 10.23 -25.61 -36.46
C LYS A 2 9.96 -26.30 -35.12
N LEU A 3 10.68 -25.90 -34.08
CA LEU A 3 10.27 -26.18 -32.71
C LEU A 3 10.39 -24.88 -31.92
N LEU A 4 9.22 -24.30 -31.77
CA LEU A 4 8.85 -23.16 -30.94
C LEU A 4 9.48 -23.28 -29.55
N LEU A 5 10.52 -22.49 -29.30
CA LEU A 5 10.90 -22.12 -27.94
C LEU A 5 9.91 -21.06 -27.47
N LEU A 6 8.74 -21.49 -27.00
CA LEU A 6 7.95 -20.71 -26.06
C LEU A 6 8.80 -20.61 -24.79
N ALA A 7 9.67 -19.59 -24.75
CA ALA A 7 10.33 -19.19 -23.53
C ALA A 7 9.23 -18.82 -22.55
N PHE A 8 9.07 -19.65 -21.52
CA PHE A 8 8.17 -19.44 -20.41
C PHE A 8 8.44 -18.05 -19.85
N LEU A 9 7.47 -17.14 -20.05
CA LEU A 9 7.28 -15.97 -19.22
C LEU A 9 7.06 -16.51 -17.80
N THR A 10 8.15 -16.76 -17.08
CA THR A 10 8.12 -16.83 -15.64
C THR A 10 7.81 -15.40 -15.21
N ALA A 11 6.52 -15.10 -15.09
CA ALA A 11 6.08 -13.97 -14.32
C ALA A 11 6.63 -14.23 -12.91
N THR A 12 7.79 -13.66 -12.61
CA THR A 12 8.25 -13.52 -11.25
C THR A 12 7.17 -12.69 -10.58
N THR A 13 6.25 -13.36 -9.90
CA THR A 13 5.31 -12.73 -8.99
C THR A 13 6.15 -12.21 -7.84
N ASN A 14 6.82 -11.08 -8.06
CA ASN A 14 7.40 -10.30 -6.99
C ASN A 14 6.26 -10.06 -6.02
N ALA A 15 6.35 -10.64 -4.83
CA ALA A 15 5.35 -10.48 -3.79
C ALA A 15 5.31 -9.00 -3.41
N PHE A 16 4.40 -8.28 -4.05
CA PHE A 16 4.17 -6.88 -3.76
C PHE A 16 3.23 -6.78 -2.56
N THR A 17 3.38 -5.69 -1.83
CA THR A 17 2.49 -5.31 -0.74
C THR A 17 1.94 -3.93 -1.06
N ILE A 18 0.61 -3.81 -1.00
CA ILE A 18 -0.04 -2.51 -1.01
C ILE A 18 0.14 -1.93 0.39
N VAL A 19 0.72 -0.74 0.47
CA VAL A 19 0.90 -0.03 1.74
C VAL A 19 -0.01 1.18 1.74
N VAL A 20 -0.74 1.37 2.84
CA VAL A 20 -1.61 2.51 3.05
C VAL A 20 -1.07 3.32 4.22
N CYS A 21 -0.78 4.59 3.96
CA CYS A 21 -0.39 5.59 4.95
C CYS A 21 -1.55 6.55 5.20
N SER A 22 -2.09 6.48 6.42
CA SER A 22 -3.26 7.24 6.87
C SER A 22 -2.80 8.31 7.87
N PRO A 23 -3.14 9.59 7.62
CA PRO A 23 -2.93 10.66 8.60
C PRO A 23 -3.95 10.58 9.74
N LYS A 24 -3.54 10.94 10.95
CA LYS A 24 -4.38 10.96 12.16
C LYS A 24 -4.20 12.26 12.94
N ASP A 25 -5.19 12.54 13.79
CA ASP A 25 -5.19 13.63 14.77
C ASP A 25 -4.98 15.04 14.21
N GLY A 26 -5.40 15.26 12.94
CA GLY A 26 -5.27 16.55 12.26
C GLY A 26 -4.12 16.64 11.26
N ALA A 27 -3.30 15.57 11.16
CA ALA A 27 -2.31 15.46 10.11
C ALA A 27 -2.97 15.49 8.72
N THR A 28 -2.24 16.00 7.72
CA THR A 28 -2.71 16.03 6.33
C THR A 28 -2.22 14.81 5.55
N VAL A 29 -2.94 14.42 4.50
CA VAL A 29 -2.48 13.36 3.61
C VAL A 29 -1.19 13.75 2.85
N GLN A 30 -0.96 15.04 2.67
CA GLN A 30 0.28 15.55 2.10
C GLN A 30 1.46 15.33 3.06
N ALA A 31 1.27 15.58 4.36
CA ALA A 31 2.25 15.22 5.39
C ALA A 31 2.50 13.70 5.44
N ALA A 32 1.46 12.88 5.21
CA ALA A 32 1.63 11.43 5.06
C ALA A 32 2.53 11.06 3.88
N LYS A 33 2.28 11.63 2.69
CA LYS A 33 3.13 11.44 1.51
C LYS A 33 4.57 11.87 1.78
N GLU A 34 4.79 13.04 2.36
CA GLU A 34 6.12 13.55 2.70
C GLU A 34 6.85 12.67 3.73
N ALA A 35 6.12 12.17 4.73
CA ALA A 35 6.67 11.25 5.72
C ALA A 35 7.18 9.95 5.08
N THR A 36 6.53 9.44 4.01
CA THR A 36 7.02 8.27 3.28
C THR A 36 8.37 8.47 2.59
N VAL A 37 8.83 9.72 2.45
CA VAL A 37 10.13 10.08 1.91
C VAL A 37 11.12 10.41 3.03
N ASN A 38 10.70 11.26 3.97
CA ASN A 38 11.59 11.86 4.97
C ASN A 38 11.73 11.03 6.25
N GLN A 39 10.74 10.19 6.56
CA GLN A 39 10.63 9.46 7.83
C GLN A 39 10.51 7.95 7.58
N ARG A 40 11.13 7.49 6.49
CA ARG A 40 11.05 6.11 5.99
C ARG A 40 11.33 5.06 7.06
N ALA A 41 12.36 5.24 7.86
CA ALA A 41 12.75 4.28 8.88
C ALA A 41 11.65 4.11 9.95
N ALA A 42 11.10 5.21 10.45
CA ALA A 42 10.00 5.20 11.43
C ALA A 42 8.72 4.55 10.88
N LEU A 43 8.49 4.68 9.57
CA LEU A 43 7.37 4.07 8.88
C LEU A 43 7.61 2.61 8.47
N GLY A 44 8.75 2.01 8.82
CA GLY A 44 9.12 0.65 8.37
C GLY A 44 9.38 0.55 6.86
N LEU A 45 9.62 1.68 6.19
CA LEU A 45 9.87 1.81 4.75
C LEU A 45 11.37 1.74 4.42
N THR A 46 12.15 1.04 5.24
CA THR A 46 13.56 0.73 5.01
C THR A 46 13.71 -0.31 3.90
N GLY A 47 14.60 -0.08 2.93
CA GLY A 47 14.76 -0.93 1.73
C GLY A 47 14.34 -0.23 0.43
N PRO A 48 14.12 -0.99 -0.66
CA PRO A 48 13.79 -0.43 -1.98
C PRO A 48 12.63 0.56 -1.95
N GLY A 49 12.62 1.49 -2.93
CA GLY A 49 11.54 2.46 -3.08
C GLY A 49 10.15 1.84 -3.25
N TYR A 50 9.14 2.69 -3.27
CA TYR A 50 7.78 2.31 -3.67
C TYR A 50 7.51 2.77 -5.10
N TRP A 51 6.45 2.23 -5.70
CA TRP A 51 5.93 2.68 -7.00
C TRP A 51 4.41 2.87 -6.94
N ASN A 52 3.85 3.48 -7.98
CA ASN A 52 2.42 3.76 -8.12
C ASN A 52 1.81 4.52 -6.92
N GLY A 53 2.56 5.39 -6.25
CA GLY A 53 2.06 6.13 -5.10
C GLY A 53 1.02 7.19 -5.47
N ASN A 54 -0.16 7.15 -4.85
CA ASN A 54 -1.23 8.11 -5.09
C ASN A 54 -2.02 8.46 -3.82
N ILE A 55 -2.55 9.69 -3.79
CA ILE A 55 -3.52 10.15 -2.80
C ILE A 55 -4.92 9.73 -3.25
N GLN A 56 -5.67 9.10 -2.37
CA GLN A 56 -7.01 8.62 -2.69
C GLN A 56 -7.89 8.55 -1.44
N ASN A 57 -9.20 8.52 -1.66
CA ASN A 57 -10.17 8.24 -0.61
C ASN A 57 -10.40 6.75 -0.51
N CYS A 58 -10.40 6.22 0.71
CA CYS A 58 -10.70 4.83 1.00
C CYS A 58 -11.64 4.75 2.19
N LEU A 59 -12.42 3.69 2.27
CA LEU A 59 -13.27 3.45 3.43
C LEU A 59 -12.44 2.84 4.56
N ASN A 60 -12.57 3.39 5.76
CA ASN A 60 -11.99 2.80 6.96
C ASN A 60 -12.88 1.63 7.47
N ASN A 61 -12.49 1.00 8.58
CA ASN A 61 -13.24 -0.13 9.15
C ASN A 61 -14.66 0.24 9.67
N ARG A 62 -14.99 1.52 9.73
CA ARG A 62 -16.31 2.05 10.11
C ARG A 62 -17.15 2.42 8.88
N GLY A 63 -16.64 2.21 7.67
CA GLY A 63 -17.29 2.63 6.43
C GLY A 63 -17.20 4.14 6.17
N GLU A 64 -16.34 4.86 6.90
CA GLU A 64 -16.13 6.29 6.71
C GLU A 64 -15.05 6.52 5.67
N SER A 65 -15.25 7.51 4.80
CA SER A 65 -14.24 7.91 3.82
C SER A 65 -13.07 8.60 4.50
N GLU A 66 -11.87 8.08 4.29
CA GLU A 66 -10.60 8.59 4.78
C GLU A 66 -9.64 8.82 3.60
N THR A 67 -9.06 10.02 3.52
CA THR A 67 -8.05 10.33 2.50
C THR A 67 -6.68 9.82 2.93
N VAL A 68 -6.07 8.97 2.11
CA VAL A 68 -4.80 8.30 2.39
C VAL A 68 -3.80 8.44 1.25
N PHE A 69 -2.55 8.14 1.55
CA PHE A 69 -1.52 7.90 0.54
C PHE A 69 -1.28 6.39 0.43
N ALA A 70 -1.55 5.81 -0.74
CA ALA A 70 -1.38 4.38 -1.01
C ALA A 70 -0.32 4.16 -2.08
N PHE A 71 0.49 3.11 -1.95
CA PHE A 71 1.55 2.77 -2.91
C PHE A 71 1.87 1.27 -2.88
N CYS A 72 2.57 0.81 -3.92
CA CYS A 72 3.06 -0.55 -4.04
C CYS A 72 4.51 -0.65 -3.58
N ARG A 73 4.87 -1.75 -2.93
CA ARG A 73 6.26 -2.01 -2.50
C ARG A 73 6.60 -3.50 -2.57
N ASN A 74 7.88 -3.79 -2.85
CA ASN A 74 8.43 -5.13 -2.68
C ASN A 74 8.58 -5.43 -1.18
N SER A 75 7.73 -6.32 -0.65
CA SER A 75 7.72 -6.76 0.75
C SER A 75 7.60 -5.64 1.79
N TYR A 76 6.43 -5.53 2.41
CA TYR A 76 6.19 -4.70 3.60
C TYR A 76 5.47 -5.51 4.68
N SER A 77 6.21 -5.96 5.70
CA SER A 77 5.67 -6.77 6.80
C SER A 77 5.43 -5.98 8.08
N GLY A 78 5.84 -4.72 8.13
CA GLY A 78 5.75 -3.88 9.32
C GLY A 78 4.50 -3.01 9.35
N GLN A 79 4.11 -2.57 10.55
CA GLN A 79 3.34 -1.35 10.74
C GLN A 79 4.30 -0.29 11.27
N GLY A 80 4.24 0.91 10.72
CA GLY A 80 5.10 2.02 11.15
C GLY A 80 4.28 3.27 11.45
N SER A 81 4.75 4.06 12.40
CA SER A 81 4.11 5.33 12.74
C SER A 81 5.14 6.40 13.03
N THR A 82 4.82 7.63 12.68
CA THR A 82 5.72 8.76 12.86
C THR A 82 4.93 10.04 13.12
N ALA A 83 5.48 10.93 13.94
CA ALA A 83 4.90 12.23 14.20
C ALA A 83 5.13 13.17 12.99
N VAL A 84 4.11 13.95 12.65
CA VAL A 84 4.16 14.97 11.61
C VAL A 84 3.50 16.25 12.13
N PRO A 85 3.72 17.41 11.50
CA PRO A 85 3.01 18.62 11.89
C PRO A 85 1.49 18.40 11.95
N GLY A 86 0.90 18.69 13.11
CA GLY A 86 -0.54 18.55 13.33
C GLY A 86 -1.02 17.13 13.65
N GLY A 87 -0.15 16.14 13.88
CA GLY A 87 -0.59 14.81 14.32
C GLY A 87 0.44 13.71 14.07
N TYR A 88 -0.02 12.58 13.56
CA TYR A 88 0.85 11.46 13.20
C TYR A 88 0.35 10.74 11.96
N VAL A 89 1.23 9.93 11.37
CA VAL A 89 0.95 9.11 10.19
C VAL A 89 1.17 7.66 10.56
N ILE A 90 0.24 6.78 10.20
CA ILE A 90 0.40 5.32 10.33
C ILE A 90 0.43 4.72 8.93
N CYS A 91 1.47 3.95 8.64
CA CYS A 91 1.55 3.11 7.45
C CYS A 91 1.36 1.63 7.84
N LYS A 92 0.57 0.91 7.04
CA LYS A 92 0.28 -0.51 7.25
C LYS A 92 0.10 -1.25 5.92
N PRO A 93 0.42 -2.55 5.84
CA PRO A 93 0.10 -3.36 4.67
C PRO A 93 -1.41 -3.56 4.54
N VAL A 94 -1.86 -3.70 3.30
CA VAL A 94 -3.20 -4.19 2.94
C VAL A 94 -2.99 -5.53 2.25
N PHE A 95 -3.55 -6.58 2.83
CA PHE A 95 -3.53 -7.92 2.26
C PHE A 95 -4.87 -8.18 1.58
N SER A 96 -4.81 -8.54 0.29
CA SER A 96 -6.00 -8.75 -0.56
C SER A 96 -6.57 -10.17 -0.49
N ASN A 97 -5.93 -11.09 0.25
CA ASN A 97 -6.24 -12.51 0.24
C ASN A 97 -6.90 -13.04 1.52
N THR A 98 -8.08 -12.52 1.88
CA THR A 98 -8.98 -13.25 2.79
C THR A 98 -10.39 -13.36 2.21
N PRO A 99 -10.79 -14.56 1.73
CA PRO A 99 -12.19 -14.86 1.52
C PRO A 99 -12.84 -15.02 2.91
N HIS A 100 -13.68 -14.05 3.29
CA HIS A 100 -14.49 -14.03 4.51
C HIS A 100 -13.71 -14.00 5.86
N VAL A 101 -14.02 -12.97 6.67
CA VAL A 101 -14.15 -12.99 8.14
C VAL A 101 -13.11 -12.17 8.92
N THR A 102 -13.53 -10.92 9.16
CA THR A 102 -13.43 -10.13 10.39
C THR A 102 -12.06 -10.12 11.05
N THR A 103 -11.17 -9.28 10.55
CA THR A 103 -10.44 -8.26 11.33
C THR A 103 -9.59 -7.43 10.37
N LEU A 104 -9.83 -6.11 10.33
CA LEU A 104 -9.17 -5.11 9.45
C LEU A 104 -9.50 -5.16 7.93
N GLU A 105 -10.65 -5.71 7.56
CA GLU A 105 -10.95 -6.17 6.19
C GLU A 105 -11.75 -5.26 5.23
N ASN A 106 -12.07 -3.99 5.51
CA ASN A 106 -12.99 -3.26 4.61
C ASN A 106 -12.50 -1.92 4.09
N TRP A 107 -11.24 -1.88 3.62
CA TRP A 107 -10.85 -0.91 2.61
C TRP A 107 -11.37 -1.41 1.27
N SER A 108 -12.70 -1.22 1.05
CA SER A 108 -13.53 -1.68 -0.07
C SER A 108 -12.81 -2.49 -1.17
N THR A 109 -13.25 -3.74 -1.33
CA THR A 109 -12.82 -4.72 -2.35
C THR A 109 -12.81 -4.19 -3.79
N ASN A 110 -13.57 -3.13 -4.11
CA ASN A 110 -13.50 -2.46 -5.42
C ASN A 110 -12.15 -1.79 -5.71
N TYR A 111 -11.37 -1.46 -4.67
CA TYR A 111 -10.07 -0.80 -4.82
C TYR A 111 -8.91 -1.80 -4.72
N SER A 112 -9.03 -2.87 -3.94
CA SER A 112 -7.98 -3.89 -3.83
C SER A 112 -7.62 -4.48 -5.19
N ALA A 113 -8.61 -4.90 -5.98
CA ALA A 113 -8.39 -5.47 -7.31
C ALA A 113 -7.73 -4.48 -8.29
N LYS A 114 -8.09 -3.19 -8.23
CA LYS A 114 -7.46 -2.14 -9.04
C LYS A 114 -6.00 -1.93 -8.63
N TRP A 115 -5.71 -1.96 -7.34
CA TRP A 115 -4.36 -1.77 -6.82
C TRP A 115 -3.47 -2.98 -7.05
N GLU A 116 -3.99 -4.20 -6.95
CA GLU A 116 -3.28 -5.42 -7.35
C GLU A 116 -2.89 -5.37 -8.82
N TYR A 117 -3.82 -4.97 -9.69
CA TYR A 117 -3.54 -4.82 -11.12
C TYR A 117 -2.47 -3.75 -11.39
N LEU A 118 -2.50 -2.63 -10.64
CA LEU A 118 -1.48 -1.59 -10.75
C LEU A 118 -0.12 -2.06 -10.23
N CYS A 119 -0.07 -2.76 -9.09
CA CYS A 119 1.17 -3.27 -8.53
C CYS A 119 1.78 -4.43 -9.33
N ALA A 120 0.98 -5.18 -10.08
CA ALA A 120 1.44 -6.29 -10.93
C ALA A 120 2.03 -5.85 -12.29
N GLN A 121 1.83 -4.61 -12.71
CA GLN A 121 2.30 -4.09 -14.01
C GLN A 121 3.68 -3.41 -13.97
N SER A 122 4.36 -3.42 -12.83
CA SER A 122 5.63 -2.71 -12.58
C SER A 122 6.87 -3.58 -12.70
#